data_AF-A0A0F9IDI3-F1
#
_entry.id   AF-A0A0F9IDI3-F1
#
_cell.length_a   1.000
_cell.length_b   1.000
_cell.length_c   1.000
_cell.angle_alpha   90.00
_cell.angle_beta   90.00
_cell.angle_gamma   90.00
#
_symmetry.space_group_name_H-M   'P 1'
#
loop_
_entity.id
_entity.type
_entity.pdbx_description
1 polymer ?
#
loop_
_entity_poly.entity_id
_entity_poly.type
_entity_poly.pdbx_seq_one_letter_code
_entity_poly.pdbx_strand_id
1 'polypeptide(L)'
;MQSKTPEWLEGLLDRSSGRDLDDYRMLDRLFQEPQSIKQDTFDRRKYDELLHQATELAEVVTGRAPDYPTWEQLVQDAYLSLWKAAPRLHDQDEMRPSHIINWTTMEKVMSTGDYEELRTWTRLDDWAAAMGTISLAVKLAQYFDEQKDLMDKAKKVGEQEQAILESLMEAKRANEDGMTDEDVEDFLDDLESDLQALVESAEALEDSTDAKQYSIKQAIQEGIGDALEEAEDVTALIQNFGTHPGQWERLDHRMRMELADRLRRNKKLH
;
A
#
# COMPACT_ATOMS: atom_id res chain seq x y z
N MET A 1 -18.25 1.42 16.21
CA MET A 1 -17.22 2.30 15.62
C MET A 1 -17.72 3.73 15.64
N GLN A 2 -16.85 4.72 15.82
CA GLN A 2 -17.22 6.10 15.50
C GLN A 2 -17.23 6.22 13.97
N SER A 3 -18.28 6.84 13.43
CA SER A 3 -18.38 7.23 12.02
C SER A 3 -17.11 7.98 11.61
N LYS A 4 -16.56 7.62 10.44
CA LYS A 4 -15.45 8.35 9.80
C LYS A 4 -15.97 9.39 8.81
N THR A 5 -17.28 9.36 8.56
CA THR A 5 -17.98 10.32 7.73
C THR A 5 -17.87 11.73 8.34
N PRO A 6 -17.57 12.76 7.53
CA PRO A 6 -17.49 14.13 8.03
C PRO A 6 -18.84 14.68 8.54
N GLU A 7 -18.83 15.46 9.63
CA GLU A 7 -20.03 16.05 10.25
C GLU A 7 -20.91 16.87 9.28
N TRP A 8 -20.29 17.55 8.29
CA TRP A 8 -21.04 18.34 7.31
C TRP A 8 -21.93 17.46 6.40
N LEU A 9 -21.48 16.22 6.14
CA LEU A 9 -22.20 15.26 5.30
C LEU A 9 -23.31 14.59 6.11
N GLU A 10 -23.06 14.28 7.38
CA GLU A 10 -24.10 13.84 8.32
C GLU A 10 -25.24 14.88 8.40
N GLY A 11 -24.89 16.17 8.47
CA GLY A 11 -25.88 17.25 8.45
C GLY A 11 -26.67 17.41 7.15
N LEU A 12 -26.11 16.98 6.00
CA LEU A 12 -26.84 16.92 4.73
C LEU A 12 -27.79 15.72 4.67
N LEU A 13 -27.33 14.56 5.15
CA LEU A 13 -28.15 13.35 5.22
C LEU A 13 -29.37 13.56 6.13
N ASP A 14 -29.19 14.24 7.27
CA ASP A 14 -30.27 14.58 8.22
C ASP A 14 -31.32 15.55 7.63
N ARG A 15 -30.95 16.36 6.64
CA ARG A 15 -31.90 17.24 5.93
C ARG A 15 -32.77 16.47 4.94
N SER A 16 -32.31 15.31 4.48
CA SER A 16 -33.05 14.49 3.53
C SER A 16 -34.22 13.77 4.22
N SER A 17 -35.41 13.88 3.63
CA SER A 17 -36.61 13.36 4.25
C SER A 17 -36.75 11.84 4.04
N GLY A 18 -36.25 11.05 5.00
CA GLY A 18 -36.56 9.62 5.11
C GLY A 18 -35.64 8.63 4.38
N ARG A 19 -34.41 9.03 4.03
CA ARG A 19 -33.37 8.09 3.57
C ARG A 19 -32.77 7.33 4.77
N ASP A 20 -32.43 6.06 4.56
CA ASP A 20 -31.80 5.23 5.60
C ASP A 20 -30.30 5.53 5.64
N LEU A 21 -29.78 5.87 6.81
CA LEU A 21 -28.34 6.11 7.00
C LEU A 21 -27.52 4.83 6.74
N ASP A 22 -28.15 3.64 6.81
CA ASP A 22 -27.51 2.37 6.48
C ASP A 22 -27.11 2.26 5.00
N ASP A 23 -27.79 2.97 4.09
CA ASP A 23 -27.48 3.00 2.65
C ASP A 23 -26.14 3.71 2.38
N TYR A 24 -25.66 4.48 3.34
CA TYR A 24 -24.44 5.27 3.25
C TYR A 24 -23.25 4.68 4.02
N ARG A 25 -23.34 3.44 4.53
CA ARG A 25 -22.22 2.77 5.24
C ARG A 25 -20.93 2.70 4.42
N MET A 26 -21.04 2.70 3.09
CA MET A 26 -19.89 2.74 2.19
C MET A 26 -19.11 4.07 2.27
N LEU A 27 -19.78 5.17 2.66
CA LEU A 27 -19.11 6.46 2.90
C LEU A 27 -18.06 6.35 4.01
N ASP A 28 -18.36 5.64 5.09
CA ASP A 28 -17.38 5.44 6.16
C ASP A 28 -16.11 4.80 5.60
N ARG A 29 -16.23 3.79 4.72
CA ARG A 29 -15.10 3.10 4.08
C ARG A 29 -14.26 4.02 3.18
N LEU A 30 -14.85 5.01 2.53
CA LEU A 30 -14.11 5.98 1.70
C LEU A 30 -13.17 6.87 2.52
N PHE A 31 -13.50 7.08 3.80
CA PHE A 31 -12.69 7.87 4.73
C PHE A 31 -11.80 7.01 5.65
N GLN A 32 -11.68 5.72 5.37
CA GLN A 32 -10.80 4.79 6.08
C GLN A 32 -9.34 4.87 5.60
N GLU A 33 -8.51 3.94 6.08
CA GLU A 33 -7.08 3.93 5.90
C GLU A 33 -6.69 3.48 4.47
N PRO A 34 -5.78 4.20 3.80
CA PRO A 34 -5.18 3.74 2.55
C PRO A 34 -3.99 2.78 2.76
N GLN A 35 -3.43 2.72 3.97
CA GLN A 35 -2.27 1.89 4.26
C GLN A 35 -2.67 0.67 5.06
N SER A 36 -2.18 -0.47 4.62
CA SER A 36 -2.46 -1.77 5.24
C SER A 36 -1.72 -1.89 6.56
N ILE A 37 -0.52 -1.33 6.67
CA ILE A 37 0.30 -1.38 7.88
C ILE A 37 0.03 -0.16 8.76
N LYS A 38 -0.33 -0.42 10.03
CA LYS A 38 -0.53 0.61 11.05
C LYS A 38 0.74 1.46 11.17
N GLN A 39 0.62 2.76 10.95
CA GLN A 39 1.74 3.69 10.97
C GLN A 39 1.44 5.00 11.70
N ASP A 40 2.50 5.63 12.21
CA ASP A 40 2.45 6.96 12.81
C ASP A 40 3.28 7.99 12.01
N THR A 41 3.39 9.20 12.55
CA THR A 41 4.14 10.28 11.90
C THR A 41 5.65 10.02 11.85
N PHE A 42 6.20 9.22 12.77
CA PHE A 42 7.61 8.85 12.73
C PHE A 42 7.88 7.84 11.62
N ASP A 43 7.01 6.83 11.47
CA ASP A 43 7.11 5.84 10.39
C ASP A 43 7.10 6.51 9.01
N ARG A 44 6.17 7.46 8.78
CA ARG A 44 6.09 8.22 7.52
C ARG A 44 7.37 8.99 7.23
N ARG A 45 7.86 9.77 8.21
CA ARG A 45 9.11 10.52 8.05
C ARG A 45 10.30 9.60 7.76
N LYS A 46 10.32 8.43 8.38
CA LYS A 46 11.40 7.46 8.18
C LYS A 46 11.40 6.91 6.76
N TYR A 47 10.22 6.58 6.23
CA TYR A 47 10.08 6.14 4.83
C TYR A 47 10.46 7.26 3.85
N ASP A 48 10.02 8.49 4.10
CA ASP A 48 10.40 9.65 3.27
C ASP A 48 11.92 9.83 3.24
N GLU A 49 12.58 9.79 4.40
CA GLU A 49 14.04 9.87 4.50
C GLU A 49 14.74 8.75 3.71
N LEU A 50 14.20 7.52 3.75
CA LEU A 50 14.71 6.40 2.97
C LEU A 50 14.59 6.63 1.47
N LEU A 51 13.44 7.11 0.98
CA LEU A 51 13.24 7.39 -0.45
C LEU A 51 14.24 8.41 -0.98
N HIS A 52 14.64 9.40 -0.17
CA HIS A 52 15.68 10.35 -0.54
C HIS A 52 17.08 9.72 -0.63
N GLN A 53 17.34 8.64 0.11
CA GLN A 53 18.64 7.99 0.21
C GLN A 53 18.80 6.81 -0.75
N ALA A 54 17.70 6.13 -1.09
CA ALA A 54 17.67 4.95 -1.93
C ALA A 54 17.00 5.25 -3.27
N THR A 55 17.78 5.76 -4.23
CA THR A 55 17.29 6.14 -5.57
C THR A 55 16.56 4.98 -6.27
N GLU A 56 17.05 3.75 -6.12
CA GLU A 56 16.41 2.58 -6.73
C GLU A 56 15.03 2.28 -6.13
N LEU A 57 14.86 2.46 -4.81
CA LEU A 57 13.53 2.34 -4.20
C LEU A 57 12.59 3.43 -4.71
N ALA A 58 13.08 4.67 -4.86
CA ALA A 58 12.30 5.77 -5.42
C ALA A 58 11.89 5.51 -6.90
N GLU A 59 12.75 4.88 -7.70
CA GLU A 59 12.43 4.45 -9.06
C GLU A 59 11.35 3.36 -9.07
N VAL A 60 11.44 2.37 -8.18
CA VAL A 60 10.41 1.32 -8.02
C VAL A 60 9.06 1.92 -7.63
N VAL A 61 9.04 2.88 -6.70
CA VAL A 61 7.81 3.56 -6.26
C VAL A 61 7.17 4.37 -7.38
N THR A 62 7.95 5.19 -8.09
CA THR A 62 7.38 6.09 -9.10
C THR A 62 7.07 5.42 -10.43
N GLY A 63 7.71 4.29 -10.73
CA GLY A 63 7.62 3.63 -12.04
C GLY A 63 6.27 3.01 -12.39
N ARG A 64 5.35 2.84 -11.44
CA ARG A 64 4.07 2.14 -11.65
C ARG A 64 2.82 2.91 -11.22
N ALA A 65 2.96 4.09 -10.63
CA ALA A 65 1.83 4.89 -10.16
C ALA A 65 0.73 5.15 -11.23
N PRO A 66 1.05 5.35 -12.54
CA PRO A 66 0.01 5.54 -13.56
C PRO A 66 -0.84 4.28 -13.85
N ASP A 67 -0.23 3.11 -13.72
CA ASP A 67 -0.88 1.82 -14.04
C ASP A 67 -1.54 1.21 -12.80
N TYR A 68 -1.02 1.54 -11.62
CA TYR A 68 -1.51 1.05 -10.34
C TYR A 68 -1.59 2.18 -9.31
N PRO A 69 -2.78 2.80 -9.15
CA PRO A 69 -2.96 4.00 -8.32
C PRO A 69 -2.56 3.82 -6.85
N THR A 70 -2.63 2.61 -6.30
CA THR A 70 -2.32 2.30 -4.90
C THR A 70 -0.91 1.72 -4.70
N TRP A 71 -0.06 1.77 -5.75
CA TRP A 71 1.28 1.17 -5.74
C TRP A 71 2.20 1.73 -4.67
N GLU A 72 2.23 3.06 -4.54
CA GLU A 72 3.10 3.74 -3.58
C GLU A 72 2.81 3.28 -2.15
N GLN A 73 1.53 3.14 -1.82
CA GLN A 73 1.06 2.66 -0.52
C GLN A 73 1.48 1.21 -0.30
N LEU A 74 1.40 0.35 -1.32
CA LEU A 74 1.84 -1.05 -1.22
C LEU A 74 3.34 -1.17 -0.96
N VAL A 75 4.16 -0.39 -1.68
CA VAL A 75 5.62 -0.42 -1.49
C VAL A 75 5.99 0.13 -0.11
N GLN A 76 5.29 1.17 0.35
CA GLN A 76 5.45 1.69 1.70
C GLN A 76 5.07 0.64 2.76
N ASP A 77 3.94 -0.04 2.60
CA ASP A 77 3.48 -1.11 3.49
C ASP A 77 4.50 -2.26 3.54
N ALA A 78 5.03 -2.68 2.38
CA ALA A 78 6.08 -3.69 2.31
C ALA A 78 7.31 -3.29 3.13
N TYR A 79 7.81 -2.06 2.95
CA TYR A 79 8.93 -1.54 3.73
C TYR A 79 8.64 -1.53 5.23
N LEU A 80 7.50 -0.95 5.64
CA LEU A 80 7.14 -0.86 7.05
C LEU A 80 6.95 -2.25 7.67
N SER A 81 6.44 -3.22 6.92
CA SER A 81 6.29 -4.61 7.38
C SER A 81 7.64 -5.27 7.66
N LEU A 82 8.68 -4.96 6.90
CA LEU A 82 10.03 -5.51 7.07
C LEU A 82 10.80 -4.77 8.16
N TRP A 83 10.75 -3.44 8.13
CA TRP A 83 11.54 -2.57 9.00
C TRP A 83 11.01 -2.50 10.44
N LYS A 84 9.70 -2.37 10.65
CA LYS A 84 9.15 -2.08 11.98
C LYS A 84 9.46 -3.21 12.97
N ALA A 85 9.66 -2.85 14.24
CA ALA A 85 9.88 -3.83 15.31
C ALA A 85 8.71 -4.83 15.44
N ALA A 86 7.48 -4.31 15.38
CA ALA A 86 6.24 -5.07 15.48
C ALA A 86 5.19 -4.48 14.52
N PRO A 87 5.26 -4.79 13.22
CA PRO A 87 4.27 -4.36 12.24
C PRO A 87 2.92 -4.99 12.57
N ARG A 88 1.85 -4.26 12.28
CA ARG A 88 0.47 -4.73 12.47
C ARG A 88 -0.35 -4.27 11.30
N LEU A 89 -1.19 -5.16 10.77
CA LEU A 89 -2.19 -4.81 9.78
C LEU A 89 -3.33 -4.04 10.45
N HIS A 90 -3.94 -3.14 9.70
CA HIS A 90 -5.32 -2.71 9.90
C HIS A 90 -6.27 -3.89 9.72
N ASP A 91 -7.46 -3.81 10.32
CA ASP A 91 -8.51 -4.77 9.99
C ASP A 91 -9.03 -4.46 8.58
N GLN A 92 -9.53 -5.47 7.85
CA GLN A 92 -9.92 -5.30 6.44
C GLN A 92 -11.07 -4.27 6.26
N ASP A 93 -11.95 -4.14 7.25
CA ASP A 93 -13.04 -3.16 7.30
C ASP A 93 -12.56 -1.74 7.67
N GLU A 94 -11.34 -1.60 8.18
CA GLU A 94 -10.62 -0.33 8.36
C GLU A 94 -9.91 0.13 7.08
N MET A 95 -10.10 -0.57 5.95
CA MET A 95 -9.46 -0.23 4.67
C MET A 95 -10.42 0.43 3.68
N ARG A 96 -9.87 1.36 2.90
CA ARG A 96 -10.53 1.90 1.70
C ARG A 96 -10.79 0.79 0.67
N PRO A 97 -11.91 0.84 -0.07
CA PRO A 97 -12.25 -0.15 -1.09
C PRO A 97 -11.15 -0.35 -2.13
N SER A 98 -10.58 0.74 -2.66
CA SER A 98 -9.49 0.69 -3.65
C SER A 98 -8.20 0.05 -3.13
N HIS A 99 -8.02 -0.01 -1.80
CA HIS A 99 -6.81 -0.51 -1.15
C HIS A 99 -6.95 -1.93 -0.61
N ILE A 100 -8.10 -2.60 -0.80
CA ILE A 100 -8.31 -3.99 -0.35
C ILE A 100 -7.28 -4.94 -0.97
N ILE A 101 -6.92 -4.73 -2.23
CA ILE A 101 -5.88 -5.53 -2.89
C ILE A 101 -4.50 -5.39 -2.21
N ASN A 102 -4.15 -4.18 -1.73
CA ASN A 102 -2.91 -3.98 -0.97
C ASN A 102 -2.99 -4.73 0.35
N TRP A 103 -4.11 -4.60 1.06
CA TRP A 103 -4.32 -5.27 2.33
C TRP A 103 -4.21 -6.78 2.19
N THR A 104 -4.91 -7.39 1.22
CA THR A 104 -4.85 -8.83 0.98
C THR A 104 -3.44 -9.27 0.59
N THR A 105 -2.74 -8.49 -0.24
CA THR A 105 -1.34 -8.77 -0.60
C THR A 105 -0.47 -8.80 0.65
N MET A 106 -0.58 -7.80 1.52
CA MET A 106 0.21 -7.70 2.75
C MET A 106 -0.17 -8.75 3.80
N GLU A 107 -1.44 -9.11 3.90
CA GLU A 107 -1.92 -10.22 4.73
C GLU A 107 -1.30 -11.56 4.28
N LYS A 108 -1.18 -11.79 2.97
CA LYS A 108 -0.46 -12.95 2.44
C LYS A 108 1.04 -12.87 2.65
N VAL A 109 1.67 -11.70 2.47
CA VAL A 109 3.12 -11.52 2.77
C VAL A 109 3.40 -11.91 4.21
N MET A 110 2.68 -11.29 5.16
CA MET A 110 2.94 -11.43 6.59
C MET A 110 2.54 -12.79 7.18
N SER A 111 1.80 -13.62 6.44
CA SER A 111 1.40 -14.97 6.89
C SER A 111 2.34 -16.08 6.42
N THR A 112 3.42 -15.77 5.69
CA THR A 112 4.40 -16.76 5.23
C THR A 112 5.53 -16.97 6.24
N GLY A 113 6.08 -18.19 6.27
CA GLY A 113 7.30 -18.48 7.05
C GLY A 113 8.53 -17.76 6.49
N ASP A 114 8.60 -17.64 5.16
CA ASP A 114 9.68 -16.96 4.46
C ASP A 114 9.76 -15.47 4.85
N TYR A 115 8.61 -14.81 5.09
CA TYR A 115 8.56 -13.44 5.60
C TYR A 115 9.18 -13.30 6.99
N GLU A 116 8.89 -14.24 7.91
CA GLU A 116 9.49 -14.22 9.25
C GLU A 116 11.01 -14.44 9.18
N GLU A 117 11.48 -15.30 8.27
CA GLU A 117 12.91 -15.50 8.02
C GLU A 117 13.56 -14.21 7.50
N LEU A 118 12.96 -13.56 6.49
CA LEU A 118 13.45 -12.29 5.97
C LEU A 118 13.48 -11.21 7.05
N ARG A 119 12.52 -11.19 7.98
CA ARG A 119 12.49 -10.25 9.10
C ARG A 119 13.59 -10.43 10.13
N THR A 120 14.24 -11.60 10.18
CA THR A 120 15.43 -11.76 11.01
C THR A 120 16.58 -10.87 10.56
N TRP A 121 16.57 -10.46 9.28
CA TRP A 121 17.58 -9.59 8.66
C TRP A 121 17.15 -8.13 8.56
N THR A 122 15.85 -7.86 8.37
CA THR A 122 15.36 -6.52 8.00
C THR A 122 14.86 -5.67 9.17
N ARG A 123 14.55 -6.29 10.32
CA ARG A 123 13.94 -5.58 11.45
C ARG A 123 14.89 -4.52 12.03
N LEU A 124 14.43 -3.26 12.03
CA LEU A 124 15.18 -2.06 12.43
C LEU A 124 16.48 -1.83 11.64
N ASP A 125 16.62 -2.46 10.48
CA ASP A 125 17.70 -2.22 9.53
C ASP A 125 17.14 -1.60 8.26
N ASP A 126 17.35 -0.30 8.10
CA ASP A 126 16.82 0.48 6.97
C ASP A 126 17.25 -0.09 5.62
N TRP A 127 18.49 -0.57 5.54
CA TRP A 127 19.08 -1.03 4.30
C TRP A 127 18.53 -2.40 3.90
N ALA A 128 18.59 -3.36 4.82
CA ALA A 128 18.09 -4.70 4.56
C ALA A 128 16.58 -4.66 4.26
N ALA A 129 15.81 -3.83 4.99
CA ALA A 129 14.39 -3.62 4.71
C ALA A 129 14.15 -2.99 3.34
N ALA A 130 14.94 -2.01 2.92
CA ALA A 130 14.82 -1.41 1.58
C ALA A 130 15.10 -2.44 0.47
N MET A 131 16.15 -3.24 0.60
CA MET A 131 16.47 -4.29 -0.38
C MET A 131 15.37 -5.35 -0.45
N GLY A 132 14.91 -5.84 0.71
CA GLY A 132 13.79 -6.79 0.75
C GLY A 132 12.51 -6.21 0.13
N THR A 133 12.27 -4.91 0.33
CA THR A 133 11.14 -4.19 -0.30
C THR A 133 11.29 -4.13 -1.81
N ILE A 134 12.47 -3.80 -2.33
CA ILE A 134 12.73 -3.73 -3.78
C ILE A 134 12.48 -5.10 -4.42
N SER A 135 13.04 -6.17 -3.84
CA SER A 135 12.90 -7.53 -4.39
C SER A 135 11.46 -8.01 -4.37
N LEU A 136 10.73 -7.76 -3.27
CA LEU A 136 9.31 -8.07 -3.18
C LEU A 136 8.48 -7.25 -4.19
N ALA A 137 8.73 -5.94 -4.28
CA ALA A 137 8.01 -5.06 -5.19
C ALA A 137 8.24 -5.44 -6.66
N VAL A 138 9.46 -5.82 -7.06
CA VAL A 138 9.73 -6.25 -8.44
C VAL A 138 8.89 -7.47 -8.81
N LYS A 139 8.77 -8.48 -7.93
CA LYS A 139 7.95 -9.66 -8.20
C LYS A 139 6.46 -9.37 -8.17
N LEU A 140 5.99 -8.55 -7.24
CA LEU A 140 4.59 -8.14 -7.20
C LEU A 140 4.21 -7.36 -8.46
N ALA A 141 5.10 -6.49 -8.97
CA ALA A 141 4.87 -5.78 -10.23
C ALA A 141 4.77 -6.73 -11.42
N GLN A 142 5.67 -7.72 -11.52
CA GLN A 142 5.61 -8.75 -12.58
C GLN A 142 4.31 -9.55 -12.50
N TYR A 143 3.92 -9.96 -11.29
CA TYR A 143 2.67 -10.65 -11.06
C TYR A 143 1.46 -9.80 -11.51
N PHE A 144 1.40 -8.53 -11.11
CA PHE A 144 0.28 -7.65 -11.48
C PHE A 144 0.21 -7.36 -12.98
N ASP A 145 1.34 -7.28 -13.69
CA ASP A 145 1.38 -7.17 -15.16
C ASP A 145 0.71 -8.36 -15.85
N GLU A 146 0.86 -9.55 -15.27
CA GLU A 146 0.23 -10.79 -15.77
C GLU A 146 -1.25 -10.87 -15.39
N GLN A 147 -1.67 -10.16 -14.33
CA GLN A 147 -3.04 -10.16 -13.83
C GLN A 147 -3.86 -8.95 -14.30
N LYS A 148 -3.86 -8.66 -15.61
CA LYS A 148 -4.57 -7.49 -16.19
C LYS A 148 -6.02 -7.33 -15.72
N ASP A 149 -6.81 -8.40 -15.75
CA ASP A 149 -8.22 -8.35 -15.29
C ASP A 149 -8.37 -7.93 -13.82
N LEU A 150 -7.42 -8.33 -12.95
CA LEU A 150 -7.42 -7.90 -11.55
C LEU A 150 -7.07 -6.41 -11.46
N MET A 151 -6.11 -5.95 -12.26
CA MET A 151 -5.66 -4.55 -12.28
C MET A 151 -6.70 -3.62 -12.86
N ASP A 152 -7.42 -4.04 -13.90
CA ASP A 152 -8.51 -3.27 -14.50
C ASP A 152 -9.65 -3.07 -13.48
N LYS A 153 -9.98 -4.12 -12.70
CA LYS A 153 -10.95 -4.01 -11.59
C LYS A 153 -10.46 -3.08 -10.48
N ALA A 154 -9.21 -3.21 -10.06
CA ALA A 154 -8.61 -2.36 -9.02
C ALA A 154 -8.61 -0.88 -9.46
N LYS A 155 -8.24 -0.63 -10.71
CA LYS A 155 -8.27 0.70 -11.32
C LYS A 155 -9.70 1.26 -11.36
N LYS A 156 -10.69 0.47 -11.78
CA LYS A 156 -12.10 0.88 -11.81
C LYS A 156 -12.60 1.31 -10.42
N VAL A 157 -12.30 0.53 -9.38
CA VAL A 157 -12.65 0.89 -7.99
C VAL A 157 -11.98 2.20 -7.58
N GLY A 158 -10.69 2.37 -7.90
CA GLY A 158 -9.96 3.61 -7.61
C GLY A 158 -10.53 4.84 -8.33
N GLU A 159 -10.91 4.70 -9.60
CA GLU A 159 -11.54 5.78 -10.38
C GLU A 159 -12.91 6.17 -9.82
N GLN A 160 -13.73 5.19 -9.42
CA GLN A 160 -15.03 5.44 -8.79
C GLN A 160 -14.88 6.10 -7.41
N GLU A 161 -13.97 5.60 -6.57
CA GLU A 161 -13.66 6.21 -5.27
C GLU A 161 -13.22 7.67 -5.44
N GLN A 162 -12.34 7.95 -6.40
CA GLN A 162 -11.87 9.31 -6.68
C GLN A 162 -13.02 10.22 -7.17
N ALA A 163 -13.88 9.74 -8.07
CA ALA A 163 -15.02 10.50 -8.57
C ALA A 163 -16.00 10.88 -7.44
N ILE A 164 -16.28 9.95 -6.53
CA ILE A 164 -17.14 10.20 -5.36
C ILE A 164 -16.49 11.25 -4.45
N LEU A 165 -15.19 11.14 -4.17
CA LEU A 165 -14.48 12.11 -3.33
C LEU A 165 -14.47 13.51 -3.97
N GLU A 166 -14.35 13.61 -5.29
CA GLU A 166 -14.46 14.87 -6.03
C GLU A 166 -15.87 15.46 -5.94
N SER A 167 -16.90 14.65 -6.19
CA SER A 167 -18.31 15.05 -6.03
C SER A 167 -18.62 15.54 -4.61
N LEU A 168 -18.13 14.83 -3.59
CA LEU A 168 -18.25 15.24 -2.18
C LEU A 168 -17.55 16.59 -1.90
N MET A 169 -16.38 16.84 -2.50
CA MET A 169 -15.69 18.12 -2.35
C MET A 169 -16.45 19.27 -3.02
N GLU A 170 -17.09 19.02 -4.17
CA GLU A 170 -17.94 20.00 -4.86
C GLU A 170 -19.21 20.30 -4.06
N ALA A 171 -19.90 19.26 -3.59
CA ALA A 171 -21.09 19.38 -2.74
C ALA A 171 -20.79 20.12 -1.44
N LYS A 172 -19.64 19.88 -0.81
CA LYS A 172 -19.22 20.63 0.37
C LYS A 172 -19.14 22.13 0.10
N ARG A 173 -18.52 22.53 -1.03
CA ARG A 173 -18.40 23.95 -1.42
C ARG A 173 -19.77 24.56 -1.72
N ALA A 174 -20.61 23.84 -2.47
CA ALA A 174 -21.96 24.29 -2.77
C ALA A 174 -22.80 24.47 -1.49
N ASN A 175 -22.66 23.56 -0.51
CA ASN A 175 -23.36 23.65 0.77
C ASN A 175 -22.92 24.87 1.59
N GLU A 176 -21.64 25.23 1.55
CA GLU A 176 -21.12 26.47 2.16
C GLU A 176 -21.71 27.73 1.50
N ASP A 177 -22.01 27.67 0.20
CA ASP A 177 -22.66 28.74 -0.57
C ASP A 177 -24.21 28.77 -0.44
N GLY A 178 -24.79 27.75 0.22
CA GLY A 178 -26.22 27.67 0.54
C GLY A 178 -27.04 26.84 -0.46
N MET A 179 -26.82 25.53 -0.49
CA MET A 179 -27.64 24.58 -1.26
C MET A 179 -29.11 24.61 -0.85
N THR A 180 -29.99 24.65 -1.84
CA THR A 180 -31.43 24.45 -1.65
C THR A 180 -31.71 22.99 -1.30
N ASP A 181 -32.89 22.70 -0.77
CA ASP A 181 -33.25 21.32 -0.45
C ASP A 181 -33.37 20.44 -1.70
N GLU A 182 -33.76 21.03 -2.85
CA GLU A 182 -33.79 20.35 -4.16
C GLU A 182 -32.37 19.97 -4.62
N ASP A 183 -31.39 20.88 -4.49
CA ASP A 183 -29.98 20.60 -4.81
C ASP A 183 -29.40 19.47 -3.94
N VAL A 184 -29.85 19.40 -2.67
CA VAL A 184 -29.41 18.34 -1.74
C VAL A 184 -30.02 17.00 -2.14
N GLU A 185 -31.30 16.96 -2.51
CA GLU A 185 -31.95 15.72 -2.95
C GLU A 185 -31.29 15.15 -4.22
N ASP A 186 -31.04 15.99 -5.23
CA ASP A 186 -30.37 15.60 -6.47
C ASP A 186 -28.95 15.08 -6.21
N PHE A 187 -28.16 15.78 -5.39
CA PHE A 187 -26.82 15.34 -5.02
C PHE A 187 -26.84 13.96 -4.32
N LEU A 188 -27.80 13.75 -3.41
CA LEU A 188 -27.90 12.50 -2.68
C LEU A 188 -28.34 11.33 -3.57
N ASP A 189 -29.17 11.57 -4.59
CA ASP A 189 -29.52 10.55 -5.60
C ASP A 189 -28.31 10.13 -6.44
N ASP A 190 -27.53 11.11 -6.91
CA ASP A 190 -26.30 10.84 -7.66
C ASP A 190 -25.28 10.10 -6.79
N LEU A 191 -25.09 10.55 -5.54
CA LEU A 191 -24.20 9.91 -4.58
C LEU A 191 -24.61 8.46 -4.27
N GLU A 192 -25.90 8.19 -4.09
CA GLU A 192 -26.41 6.85 -3.83
C GLU A 192 -26.13 5.90 -5.00
N SER A 193 -26.38 6.36 -6.23
CA SER A 193 -26.07 5.62 -7.46
C SER A 193 -24.57 5.32 -7.57
N ASP A 194 -23.72 6.31 -7.31
CA ASP A 194 -22.26 6.14 -7.37
C ASP A 194 -21.74 5.18 -6.29
N LEU A 195 -22.29 5.26 -5.07
CA LEU A 195 -21.95 4.35 -3.98
C LEU A 195 -22.36 2.91 -4.28
N GLN A 196 -23.55 2.69 -4.84
CA GLN A 196 -23.98 1.36 -5.26
C GLN A 196 -23.03 0.79 -6.33
N ALA A 197 -22.69 1.59 -7.34
CA ALA A 197 -21.76 1.19 -8.38
C ALA A 197 -20.34 0.91 -7.84
N LEU A 198 -19.92 1.61 -6.77
CA LEU A 198 -18.66 1.35 -6.08
C LEU A 198 -18.71 0.05 -5.29
N VAL A 199 -19.81 -0.22 -4.57
CA VAL A 199 -20.01 -1.48 -3.82
C VAL A 199 -19.89 -2.68 -4.77
N GLU A 200 -20.61 -2.67 -5.89
CA GLU A 200 -20.56 -3.76 -6.87
C GLU A 200 -19.13 -3.98 -7.43
N SER A 201 -18.41 -2.91 -7.75
CA SER A 201 -17.04 -3.02 -8.24
C SER A 201 -16.06 -3.49 -7.15
N ALA A 202 -16.25 -3.05 -5.90
CA ALA A 202 -15.41 -3.43 -4.77
C ALA A 202 -15.58 -4.91 -4.42
N GLU A 203 -16.82 -5.42 -4.38
CA GLU A 203 -17.12 -6.84 -4.21
C GLU A 203 -16.49 -7.68 -5.34
N ALA A 204 -16.62 -7.23 -6.59
CA ALA A 204 -16.01 -7.93 -7.73
C ALA A 204 -14.47 -7.95 -7.67
N LEU A 205 -13.84 -6.89 -7.14
CA LEU A 205 -12.41 -6.83 -6.90
C LEU A 205 -12.00 -7.80 -5.79
N GLU A 206 -12.75 -7.82 -4.68
CA GLU A 206 -12.50 -8.69 -3.54
C GLU A 206 -12.59 -10.16 -3.95
N ASP A 207 -13.69 -10.57 -4.61
CA ASP A 207 -13.87 -11.92 -5.14
C ASP A 207 -12.73 -12.33 -6.10
N SER A 208 -12.32 -11.41 -6.97
CA SER A 208 -11.23 -11.64 -7.93
C SER A 208 -9.86 -11.75 -7.25
N THR A 209 -9.65 -11.01 -6.16
CA THR A 209 -8.43 -11.08 -5.35
C THR A 209 -8.40 -12.40 -4.59
N ASP A 210 -9.53 -12.81 -4.01
CA ASP A 210 -9.70 -14.06 -3.28
C ASP A 210 -9.47 -15.28 -4.16
N ALA A 211 -10.02 -15.29 -5.37
CA ALA A 211 -9.79 -16.34 -6.36
C ALA A 211 -8.30 -16.48 -6.75
N LYS A 212 -7.50 -15.42 -6.59
CA LYS A 212 -6.09 -15.35 -6.96
C LYS A 212 -5.12 -15.41 -5.77
N GLN A 213 -5.61 -15.67 -4.56
CA GLN A 213 -4.77 -15.70 -3.35
C GLN A 213 -3.58 -16.66 -3.46
N TYR A 214 -3.76 -17.82 -4.08
CA TYR A 214 -2.67 -18.78 -4.25
C TYR A 214 -1.56 -18.25 -5.16
N SER A 215 -1.90 -17.62 -6.28
CA SER A 215 -0.90 -17.07 -7.20
C SER A 215 -0.22 -15.82 -6.64
N ILE A 216 -0.95 -14.99 -5.88
CA ILE A 216 -0.36 -13.89 -5.09
C ILE A 216 0.70 -14.46 -4.13
N LYS A 217 0.34 -15.51 -3.38
CA LYS A 217 1.26 -16.16 -2.45
C LYS A 217 2.51 -16.69 -3.15
N GLN A 218 2.38 -17.32 -4.32
CA GLN A 218 3.53 -17.82 -5.06
C GLN A 218 4.48 -16.68 -5.48
N ALA A 219 3.96 -15.59 -6.04
CA ALA A 219 4.77 -14.43 -6.42
C ALA A 219 5.50 -13.80 -5.22
N ILE A 220 4.83 -13.76 -4.06
CA ILE A 220 5.42 -13.32 -2.80
C ILE A 220 6.59 -14.22 -2.39
N GLN A 221 6.42 -15.55 -2.41
CA GLN A 221 7.48 -16.48 -2.03
C GLN A 221 8.71 -16.36 -2.94
N GLU A 222 8.50 -16.17 -4.24
CA GLU A 222 9.59 -15.89 -5.17
C GLU A 222 10.30 -14.56 -4.85
N GLY A 223 9.57 -13.50 -4.48
CA GLY A 223 10.16 -12.21 -4.12
C GLY A 223 10.92 -12.23 -2.80
N ILE A 224 10.42 -12.97 -1.81
CA ILE A 224 11.10 -13.17 -0.53
C ILE A 224 12.34 -14.05 -0.72
N GLY A 225 12.25 -15.10 -1.56
CA GLY A 225 13.40 -15.94 -1.90
C GLY A 225 14.55 -15.14 -2.52
N ASP A 226 14.25 -14.30 -3.51
CA ASP A 226 15.23 -13.41 -4.14
C ASP A 226 15.84 -12.42 -3.12
N ALA A 227 15.03 -11.90 -2.19
CA ALA A 227 15.50 -11.02 -1.12
C ALA A 227 16.44 -11.71 -0.13
N LEU A 228 16.15 -12.96 0.22
CA LEU A 228 16.98 -13.78 1.11
C LEU A 228 18.31 -14.13 0.44
N GLU A 229 18.30 -14.55 -0.82
CA GLU A 229 19.53 -14.82 -1.59
C GLU A 229 20.42 -13.56 -1.64
N GLU A 230 19.84 -12.39 -1.88
CA GLU A 230 20.58 -11.12 -1.90
C GLU A 230 21.16 -10.75 -0.53
N ALA A 231 20.42 -10.99 0.56
CA ALA A 231 20.90 -10.78 1.92
C ALA A 231 22.07 -11.72 2.28
N GLU A 232 22.00 -12.98 1.86
CA GLU A 232 23.08 -13.98 2.03
C GLU A 232 24.32 -13.62 1.23
N ASP A 233 24.17 -13.26 -0.05
CA ASP A 233 25.27 -12.82 -0.93
C ASP A 233 26.02 -11.63 -0.33
N VAL A 234 25.29 -10.63 0.15
CA VAL A 234 25.88 -9.45 0.79
C VAL A 234 26.60 -9.82 2.07
N THR A 235 26.03 -10.72 2.88
CA THR A 235 26.67 -11.22 4.11
C THR A 235 27.96 -11.99 3.81
N ALA A 236 27.95 -12.88 2.81
CA ALA A 236 29.12 -13.64 2.38
C ALA A 236 30.23 -12.71 1.86
N LEU A 237 29.86 -11.64 1.14
CA LEU A 237 30.82 -10.63 0.68
C LEU A 237 31.39 -9.82 1.86
N ILE A 238 30.57 -9.39 2.81
CA ILE A 238 31.04 -8.70 4.03
C ILE A 238 32.04 -9.58 4.80
N GLN A 239 31.76 -10.89 4.92
CA GLN A 239 32.66 -11.85 5.55
C GLN A 239 33.98 -11.99 4.78
N ASN A 240 33.94 -12.00 3.44
CA ASN A 240 35.12 -12.12 2.57
C ASN A 240 35.99 -10.85 2.53
N PHE A 241 35.40 -9.66 2.63
CA PHE A 241 36.14 -8.40 2.76
C PHE A 241 36.64 -8.16 4.20
N GLY A 242 36.27 -9.04 5.14
CA GLY A 242 36.50 -8.85 6.55
C GLY A 242 37.84 -9.32 7.08
N THR A 243 38.91 -8.59 6.78
CA THR A 243 40.25 -9.06 7.14
C THR A 243 40.66 -8.92 8.61
N HIS A 244 39.93 -8.25 9.53
CA HIS A 244 40.25 -8.25 10.98
C HIS A 244 39.02 -8.38 11.90
N PRO A 245 39.01 -9.28 12.90
CA PRO A 245 37.95 -9.38 13.90
C PRO A 245 37.89 -8.10 14.77
N GLY A 246 36.74 -7.45 14.86
CA GLY A 246 36.46 -6.40 15.85
C GLY A 246 36.27 -4.96 15.33
N GLN A 247 36.36 -4.66 14.03
CA GLN A 247 36.03 -3.33 13.47
C GLN A 247 34.60 -3.22 12.87
N TRP A 248 33.82 -4.30 12.92
CA TRP A 248 32.58 -4.47 12.13
C TRP A 248 31.32 -3.82 12.71
N GLU A 249 31.34 -3.38 13.96
CA GLU A 249 30.20 -2.70 14.59
C GLU A 249 29.94 -1.29 14.03
N ARG A 250 30.77 -0.77 13.11
CA ARG A 250 30.69 0.63 12.63
C ARG A 250 30.99 0.82 11.15
N LEU A 251 30.49 -0.04 10.26
CA LEU A 251 30.32 0.43 8.88
C LEU A 251 29.06 1.27 8.83
N ASP A 252 29.23 2.58 8.68
CA ASP A 252 28.15 3.55 8.55
C ASP A 252 27.20 3.14 7.40
N HIS A 253 25.89 3.34 7.61
CA HIS A 253 24.82 2.90 6.70
C HIS A 253 25.04 3.37 5.26
N ARG A 254 25.57 4.59 5.10
CA ARG A 254 25.92 5.18 3.82
C ARG A 254 27.01 4.43 3.07
N MET A 255 27.99 3.87 3.78
CA MET A 255 29.09 3.10 3.20
C MET A 255 28.60 1.73 2.72
N ARG A 256 27.65 1.11 3.44
CA ARG A 256 27.00 -0.15 3.01
C ARG A 256 26.16 0.08 1.75
N MET A 257 25.39 1.17 1.71
CA MET A 257 24.63 1.60 0.52
C MET A 257 25.54 1.79 -0.70
N GLU A 258 26.65 2.53 -0.57
CA GLU A 258 27.58 2.78 -1.68
C GLU A 258 28.28 1.51 -2.19
N LEU A 259 28.59 0.56 -1.30
CA LEU A 259 29.16 -0.74 -1.65
C LEU A 259 28.17 -1.63 -2.40
N ALA A 260 26.92 -1.71 -1.93
CA ALA A 260 25.86 -2.49 -2.57
C ALA A 260 25.51 -1.94 -3.96
N ASP A 261 25.36 -0.61 -4.10
CA ASP A 261 25.08 0.05 -5.37
C ASP A 261 26.17 -0.23 -6.42
N ARG A 262 27.43 -0.21 -5.98
CA ARG A 262 28.58 -0.54 -6.83
C ARG A 262 28.60 -2.00 -7.26
N LEU A 263 28.18 -2.91 -6.39
CA LEU A 263 28.15 -4.35 -6.67
C LEU A 263 27.03 -4.71 -7.66
N ARG A 264 25.83 -4.14 -7.48
CA ARG A 264 24.69 -4.38 -8.36
C ARG A 264 24.94 -3.86 -9.78
N ARG A 265 25.62 -2.71 -9.91
CA ARG A 265 26.08 -2.19 -11.22
C ARG A 265 27.16 -3.08 -11.87
N ASN A 266 27.93 -3.82 -11.08
CA ASN A 266 28.95 -4.75 -11.57
C ASN A 266 28.37 -6.12 -11.99
N LYS A 267 27.38 -6.66 -11.26
CA LYS A 267 26.64 -7.87 -11.69
C LYS A 267 25.88 -7.65 -13.01
N LYS A 268 25.41 -6.43 -13.31
CA LYS A 268 24.79 -6.07 -14.61
C LYS A 268 25.79 -5.95 -15.78
N LEU A 269 27.10 -6.08 -15.55
CA LEU A 269 28.16 -6.00 -16.58
C LEU A 269 28.73 -7.38 -16.99
N HIS A 270 28.17 -8.48 -16.48
CA HIS A 270 28.58 -9.85 -16.79
C HIS A 270 27.42 -10.67 -17.34
#